data_AF-A0A2V7DNQ0-F1
#
_entry.id   AF-A0A2V7DNQ0-F1
#
_cell.length_a   1.000
_cell.length_b   1.000
_cell.length_c   1.000
_cell.angle_alpha   90.00
_cell.angle_beta   90.00
_cell.angle_gamma   90.00
#
_symmetry.space_group_name_H-M   'P 1'
#
loop_
_entity.id
_entity.type
_entity.pdbx_description
1 polymer ?
#
loop_
_entity_poly.entity_id
_entity_poly.type
_entity_poly.pdbx_seq_one_letter_code
_entity_poly.pdbx_strand_id
1 'polypeptide(L)'
;AASYQGWRDVMDTPKSALEIFKKRVPEIDLSIIEPNMMMGLELMKTERYAKNGIGFMDEKKMCASVDLVNTYMGVPTKVECQAVFTNEFLTKIELPASMR
;
A
#
# COMPACT_ATOMS: atom_id res chain seq x y z
N ALA A 1 8.80 -9.08 4.45
CA ALA A 1 9.08 -8.57 5.81
C ALA A 1 9.54 -7.11 5.84
N ALA A 2 10.76 -6.76 5.38
CA ALA A 2 11.33 -5.41 5.56
C ALA A 2 10.43 -4.26 5.08
N SER A 3 9.81 -4.38 3.89
CA SER A 3 8.92 -3.34 3.37
C SER A 3 7.69 -3.10 4.26
N TYR A 4 7.11 -4.16 4.85
CA TYR A 4 5.94 -4.04 5.73
C TYR A 4 6.32 -3.49 7.10
N GLN A 5 7.51 -3.80 7.59
CA GLN A 5 8.04 -3.15 8.80
C GLN A 5 8.23 -1.64 8.57
N GLY A 6 8.82 -1.25 7.43
CA GLY A 6 8.95 0.17 7.09
C GLY A 6 7.59 0.88 7.04
N TRP A 7 6.57 0.28 6.44
CA TRP A 7 5.22 0.86 6.44
C TRP A 7 4.58 0.93 7.82
N ARG A 8 4.79 -0.07 8.69
CA ARG A 8 4.43 0.03 10.11
C ARG A 8 5.09 1.30 10.68
N ASP A 9 6.40 1.43 10.56
CA ASP A 9 7.15 2.50 11.24
C ASP A 9 6.69 3.90 10.79
N VAL A 10 6.31 4.04 9.51
CA VAL A 10 5.65 5.24 8.96
C VAL A 10 4.32 5.50 9.65
N MET A 11 3.47 4.49 9.82
CA MET A 11 2.17 4.65 10.50
C MET A 11 2.31 5.03 11.98
N ASP A 12 3.33 4.51 12.66
CA ASP A 12 3.59 4.74 14.08
C ASP A 12 4.21 6.12 14.33
N THR A 13 5.13 6.52 13.44
CA THR A 13 5.93 7.74 13.58
C THR A 13 6.04 8.52 12.26
N PRO A 14 4.92 9.03 11.71
CA PRO A 14 4.89 9.61 10.37
C PRO A 14 5.80 10.82 10.19
N LYS A 15 5.97 11.65 11.22
CA LYS A 15 6.89 12.81 11.18
C LYS A 15 8.35 12.39 11.03
N SER A 16 8.80 11.41 11.80
CA SER A 16 10.16 10.88 11.69
C SER A 16 10.40 10.25 10.30
N ALA A 17 9.39 9.59 9.74
CA ALA A 17 9.47 9.06 8.38
C ALA A 17 9.60 10.18 7.32
N LEU A 18 8.88 11.30 7.48
CA LEU A 18 9.00 12.47 6.59
C LEU A 18 10.39 13.12 6.66
N GLU A 19 11.02 13.17 7.83
CA GLU A 19 12.40 13.66 7.97
C GLU A 19 13.39 12.79 7.18
N ILE A 20 13.27 11.47 7.29
CA ILE A 20 14.08 10.52 6.51
C ILE A 20 13.80 10.69 5.01
N PHE A 21 12.53 10.84 4.63
CA PHE A 21 12.15 11.00 3.24
C PHE A 21 12.71 12.29 2.65
N LYS A 22 12.60 13.43 3.35
CA LYS A 22 13.18 14.72 2.92
C LYS A 22 14.70 14.67 2.82
N LYS A 23 15.38 13.97 3.73
CA LYS A 23 16.83 13.77 3.64
C LYS A 23 17.22 12.98 2.39
N ARG A 24 16.41 11.99 1.99
CA ARG A 24 16.69 11.14 0.82
C ARG A 24 16.25 11.77 -0.50
N VAL A 25 15.19 12.57 -0.48
CA VAL A 25 14.60 13.28 -1.63
C VAL A 25 14.44 14.76 -1.24
N PRO A 26 15.51 15.57 -1.35
CA PRO A 26 15.51 16.97 -0.92
C PRO A 26 14.52 17.87 -1.66
N GLU A 27 13.99 17.42 -2.80
CA GLU A 27 13.09 18.18 -3.67
C GLU A 27 11.64 18.21 -3.15
N ILE A 28 11.25 17.29 -2.25
CA ILE A 28 9.85 17.22 -1.78
C ILE A 28 9.48 18.47 -0.98
N ASP A 29 8.27 18.99 -1.22
CA ASP A 29 7.67 20.05 -0.40
C ASP A 29 6.88 19.42 0.75
N LEU A 30 7.37 19.60 1.98
CA LEU A 30 6.72 19.04 3.17
C LEU A 30 5.33 19.63 3.41
N SER A 31 5.08 20.88 2.99
CA SER A 31 3.75 21.49 3.13
C SER A 31 2.68 20.78 2.28
N ILE A 32 3.09 20.02 1.27
CA ILE A 32 2.21 19.24 0.39
C ILE A 32 2.25 17.75 0.76
N ILE A 33 3.45 17.21 1.00
CA ILE A 33 3.62 15.78 1.22
C ILE A 33 3.11 15.33 2.60
N GLU A 34 3.27 16.14 3.64
CA GLU A 34 2.77 15.79 4.98
C GLU A 34 1.24 15.57 4.99
N PRO A 35 0.39 16.53 4.56
CA PRO A 35 -1.06 16.32 4.57
C PRO A 35 -1.49 15.16 3.66
N ASN A 36 -0.83 14.98 2.51
CA ASN A 36 -1.11 13.85 1.62
C ASN A 36 -0.75 12.50 2.27
N MET A 37 0.38 12.42 2.97
CA MET A 37 0.77 11.22 3.71
C MET A 37 -0.26 10.91 4.81
N MET A 38 -0.67 11.91 5.60
CA MET A 38 -1.65 11.71 6.66
C MET A 38 -2.99 11.21 6.10
N MET A 39 -3.48 11.78 5.00
CA MET A 39 -4.67 11.28 4.30
C MET A 39 -4.48 9.83 3.82
N GLY A 40 -3.32 9.51 3.24
CA GLY A 40 -2.98 8.15 2.81
C GLY A 40 -3.01 7.15 3.96
N LEU A 41 -2.46 7.51 5.12
CA LEU A 41 -2.48 6.67 6.32
C LEU A 41 -3.90 6.43 6.83
N GLU A 42 -4.77 7.43 6.82
CA GLU A 42 -6.19 7.23 7.18
C GLU A 42 -6.88 6.24 6.23
N LEU A 43 -6.62 6.31 4.92
CA LEU A 43 -7.17 5.36 3.95
C LEU A 43 -6.64 3.92 4.13
N MET A 44 -5.51 3.74 4.82
CA MET A 44 -4.98 2.42 5.15
C MET A 44 -5.67 1.76 6.35
N LYS A 45 -6.47 2.50 7.14
CA LYS A 45 -7.24 1.95 8.26
C LYS A 45 -8.43 1.15 7.74
N THR A 46 -8.21 -0.14 7.51
CA THR A 46 -9.23 -1.05 6.98
C THR A 46 -9.24 -2.37 7.75
N GLU A 47 -10.43 -2.95 7.93
CA GLU A 47 -10.57 -4.28 8.52
C GLU A 47 -9.74 -5.35 7.78
N ARG A 48 -9.63 -5.21 6.45
CA ARG A 48 -8.81 -6.09 5.62
C ARG A 48 -7.34 -6.08 6.04
N TYR A 49 -6.77 -4.90 6.28
CA TYR A 49 -5.38 -4.79 6.72
C TYR A 49 -5.21 -5.14 8.20
N ALA A 50 -6.19 -4.85 9.06
CA ALA A 50 -6.15 -5.30 10.45
C ALA A 50 -6.14 -6.84 10.55
N LYS A 51 -6.95 -7.52 9.73
CA LYS A 51 -7.04 -8.99 9.74
C LYS A 51 -5.83 -9.66 9.09
N ASN A 52 -5.42 -9.19 7.91
CA ASN A 52 -4.49 -9.92 7.05
C ASN A 52 -3.08 -9.30 6.99
N GLY A 53 -2.89 -8.07 7.51
CA GLY A 53 -1.66 -7.30 7.39
C GLY A 53 -1.66 -6.33 6.20
N ILE A 54 -0.70 -5.40 6.22
CA ILE A 54 -0.49 -4.40 5.17
C ILE A 54 -0.16 -5.10 3.85
N GLY A 55 -0.73 -4.59 2.75
CA GLY A 55 -0.44 -5.08 1.40
C GLY A 55 -1.25 -6.30 1.00
N PHE A 56 -2.15 -6.81 1.86
CA PHE A 56 -3.07 -7.87 1.49
C PHE A 56 -3.95 -7.47 0.30
N MET A 57 -3.84 -8.22 -0.78
CA MET A 57 -4.58 -7.98 -2.02
C MET A 57 -5.90 -8.76 -1.98
N ASP A 58 -6.99 -8.06 -2.29
CA ASP A 58 -8.31 -8.66 -2.40
C ASP A 58 -8.49 -9.21 -3.81
N GLU A 59 -8.67 -10.52 -3.93
CA GLU A 59 -8.74 -11.21 -5.20
C GLU A 59 -9.84 -10.67 -6.12
N LYS A 60 -11.03 -10.39 -5.56
CA LYS A 60 -12.14 -9.86 -6.37
C LYS A 60 -11.80 -8.49 -6.96
N LYS A 61 -11.18 -7.62 -6.18
CA LYS A 61 -10.72 -6.30 -6.66
C LYS A 61 -9.60 -6.44 -7.71
N MET A 62 -8.67 -7.36 -7.50
CA MET A 62 -7.59 -7.60 -8.46
C MET A 62 -8.14 -8.13 -9.79
N CYS A 63 -9.02 -9.12 -9.76
CA CYS A 63 -9.60 -9.67 -10.99
C CYS A 63 -10.50 -8.66 -11.71
N ALA A 64 -11.29 -7.88 -10.99
CA ALA A 64 -12.06 -6.79 -11.61
C ALA A 64 -11.15 -5.77 -12.33
N SER A 65 -9.97 -5.47 -11.75
CA SER A 65 -9.00 -4.58 -12.41
C SER A 65 -8.40 -5.21 -13.67
N VAL A 66 -8.08 -6.50 -13.62
CA VAL A 66 -7.57 -7.27 -14.78
C VAL A 66 -8.61 -7.34 -15.89
N ASP A 67 -9.88 -7.53 -15.55
CA ASP A 67 -10.97 -7.54 -16.53
C ASP A 67 -11.11 -6.20 -17.26
N LEU A 68 -11.01 -5.07 -16.54
CA LEU A 68 -11.02 -3.75 -17.15
C LEU A 68 -9.84 -3.56 -18.11
N VAL A 69 -8.64 -3.99 -17.71
CA VAL A 69 -7.44 -3.91 -18.56
C VAL A 69 -7.60 -4.77 -19.82
N ASN A 70 -8.02 -6.02 -19.66
CA ASN A 70 -8.27 -6.94 -20.77
C ASN A 70 -9.34 -6.41 -21.74
N THR A 71 -10.36 -5.72 -21.23
CA THR A 71 -11.48 -5.23 -22.04
C THR A 71 -11.13 -3.95 -22.79
N TYR A 72 -10.44 -3.01 -22.14
CA TYR A 72 -10.36 -1.63 -22.63
C TYR A 72 -8.96 -1.14 -23.02
N MET A 73 -7.89 -1.83 -22.59
CA MET A 73 -6.53 -1.33 -22.77
C MET A 73 -5.81 -1.92 -23.99
N GLY A 74 -6.49 -2.71 -24.81
CA GLY A 74 -5.94 -3.24 -26.07
C GLY A 74 -4.70 -4.13 -25.88
N VAL A 75 -4.64 -4.89 -24.78
CA VAL A 75 -3.50 -5.76 -24.49
C VAL A 75 -3.33 -6.83 -25.59
N PRO A 76 -2.08 -7.14 -26.01
CA PRO A 76 -1.83 -8.06 -27.12
C PRO A 76 -2.25 -9.50 -26.80
N THR A 77 -2.38 -9.84 -25.53
CA THR A 77 -2.85 -11.15 -25.06
C THR A 77 -3.61 -10.96 -23.76
N LYS A 78 -4.71 -11.71 -23.60
CA LYS A 78 -5.49 -11.71 -22.36
C LYS A 78 -4.62 -12.16 -21.20
N VAL A 79 -4.64 -11.38 -20.11
CA VAL A 79 -3.92 -11.68 -18.88
C VAL A 79 -4.85 -12.39 -17.91
N GLU A 80 -4.40 -13.51 -17.37
CA GLU A 80 -5.13 -14.24 -16.32
C GLU A 80 -4.90 -13.61 -14.95
N CYS A 81 -5.98 -13.42 -14.19
CA CYS A 81 -5.93 -12.70 -12.90
C CYS A 81 -4.93 -13.31 -11.91
N GLN A 82 -4.87 -14.63 -11.80
CA GLN A 82 -3.97 -15.30 -10.85
C GLN A 82 -2.48 -15.19 -11.23
N ALA A 83 -2.18 -14.79 -12.47
CA ALA A 83 -0.82 -14.58 -12.91
C ALA A 83 -0.28 -13.20 -12.51
N VAL A 84 -1.13 -12.25 -12.09
CA VAL A 84 -0.70 -10.86 -11.85
C VAL A 84 -0.38 -10.55 -10.38
N PHE A 85 -0.85 -11.37 -9.44
CA PHE A 85 -0.65 -11.10 -8.02
C PHE A 85 -0.65 -12.38 -7.19
N THR A 86 -0.03 -12.33 -6.02
CA THR A 86 -0.07 -13.40 -5.02
C THR A 86 0.07 -12.81 -3.62
N ASN A 87 -0.61 -13.42 -2.65
CA ASN A 87 -0.49 -13.08 -1.24
C ASN A 87 0.55 -13.96 -0.50
N GLU A 88 1.20 -14.92 -1.18
CA GLU A 88 2.08 -15.93 -0.55
C GLU A 88 3.32 -15.33 0.13
N PHE A 89 3.81 -14.19 -0.36
CA PHE A 89 5.01 -13.53 0.18
C PHE A 89 4.68 -12.46 1.23
N LEU A 90 3.40 -12.28 1.57
CA LEU A 90 2.97 -11.29 2.54
C LEU A 90 3.34 -11.75 3.96
N THR A 91 4.15 -10.94 4.63
CA THR A 91 4.41 -11.11 6.05
C THR A 91 3.41 -10.27 6.83
N LYS A 92 2.59 -10.89 7.67
CA LYS A 92 1.71 -10.15 8.58
C LYS A 92 2.56 -9.46 9.65
N ILE A 93 2.61 -8.13 9.58
CA ILE A 93 3.16 -7.25 10.62
C ILE A 93 1.99 -6.62 11.37
N GLU A 94 2.06 -6.64 12.70
CA GLU A 94 1.01 -6.08 13.54
C GLU A 94 0.95 -4.55 13.38
N LEU A 95 -0.24 -4.04 13.10
CA LEU A 95 -0.47 -2.61 12.93
C LEU A 95 -0.34 -1.86 14.26
N PRO A 96 0.05 -0.57 14.24
CA PRO A 96 -0.05 0.28 15.43
C PRO A 96 -1.49 0.31 15.95
N ALA A 97 -1.64 0.51 17.26
CA ALA A 97 -2.98 0.58 17.87
C ALA A 97 -3.84 1.70 17.28
N SER A 98 -3.24 2.81 16.83
CA SER A 98 -3.92 3.92 16.15
C SER A 98 -4.47 3.58 14.75
N MET A 99 -4.10 2.41 14.21
CA MET A 99 -4.42 1.96 12.86
C MET A 99 -5.33 0.73 12.83
N ARG A 100 -5.73 0.22 14.00
CA ARG A 100 -6.69 -0.87 14.17
C ARG A 100 -8.05 -0.30 14.55
#